data_AF-A0A8T4TKJ0-F1
#
_entry.id   AF-A0A8T4TKJ0-F1
#
_cell.length_a   1.000
_cell.length_b   1.000
_cell.length_c   1.000
_cell.angle_alpha   90.00
_cell.angle_beta   90.00
_cell.angle_gamma   90.00
#
_symmetry.space_group_name_H-M   'P 1'
#
loop_
_entity.id
_entity.type
_entity.pdbx_description
1 polymer ?
#
loop_
_entity_poly.entity_id
_entity_poly.type
_entity_poly.pdbx_seq_one_letter_code
_entity_poly.pdbx_strand_id
1 'polypeptide(L)'
;MFKRFKEKLIFILPAIILLVVLPAASVSAQSELDFQIIKVSLDGSVGLDFQTPQSRLDYFAADLRIFPKDSYREDILEFNLKHRPSASVIMKNSIEYNWDDDVDEVSFGYDAKVKVWNRIFQIPADIPLSSLTLAKEHIKYVKETELVDIDNEIREKAFEITEGSSTLYETVFRLAEWVRTNVKYDLNTLTEEATQKSSWVLENKYGVCDEITNLFVSFLRSLNIPVRYIVGIAYSDAVPDGWAPHAWAEVYFQGYGWIPWDVTFGQYGWVDTGHVKLSESVDAKDPSVEYTWRAVKVGLKEKNLELNTSIIKKGEKIFPLIDIKADVLLDEVKGGSFIPLEVTVRNLQGYYLSTLVFVKSAPGILGDNTKAVLLGPREEKKISWILSVPELNGDFTYKSKVEVGESFGNSAGDELLIGDKFSFYSKGDAENLSDGFKPESISTEDGIEDEFETEVSYVVVKNGNENNEIKEKSIFKRILIFFDNLFSYGIGR
;
A
#
# COMPACT_ATOMS: atom_id res chain seq x y z
N MET A 1 25.13 -22.99 37.14
CA MET A 1 23.98 -22.15 37.56
C MET A 1 23.20 -21.81 36.31
N PHE A 2 21.90 -22.08 36.30
CA PHE A 2 21.03 -21.70 35.19
C PHE A 2 20.98 -20.18 35.04
N LYS A 3 21.06 -19.69 33.80
CA LYS A 3 20.85 -18.28 33.47
C LYS A 3 19.56 -18.16 32.66
N ARG A 4 18.85 -17.05 32.85
CA ARG A 4 17.68 -16.70 32.03
C ARG A 4 18.13 -15.80 30.89
N PHE A 5 17.68 -16.12 29.69
CA PHE A 5 17.98 -15.42 28.46
C PHE A 5 16.67 -14.99 27.79
N LYS A 6 16.76 -13.95 26.96
CA LYS A 6 15.64 -13.39 26.20
C LYS A 6 16.17 -12.88 24.87
N GLU A 7 15.51 -13.25 23.78
CA GLU A 7 15.84 -12.82 22.43
C GLU A 7 14.56 -12.52 21.65
N LYS A 8 14.64 -11.57 20.72
CA LYS A 8 13.49 -11.16 19.90
C LYS A 8 13.78 -11.49 18.45
N LEU A 9 12.77 -11.98 17.74
CA LEU A 9 12.78 -12.10 16.30
C LEU A 9 11.69 -11.17 15.75
N ILE A 10 12.13 -10.11 15.09
CA ILE A 10 11.27 -9.28 14.25
C ILE A 10 11.27 -9.98 12.89
N PHE A 11 10.10 -10.21 12.33
CA PHE A 11 10.03 -10.75 10.98
C PHE A 11 10.43 -9.65 9.99
N ILE A 12 11.67 -9.71 9.52
CA ILE A 12 12.17 -8.92 8.40
C ILE A 12 12.49 -9.96 7.33
N LEU A 13 11.69 -10.03 6.27
CA LEU A 13 11.89 -11.01 5.21
C LEU A 13 13.13 -10.66 4.38
N PRO A 14 13.97 -11.65 4.02
CA PRO A 14 14.95 -11.48 2.96
C PRO A 14 14.24 -11.20 1.64
N ALA A 15 14.67 -10.13 0.96
CA ALA A 15 14.09 -9.62 -0.27
C ALA A 15 14.20 -10.62 -1.42
N ILE A 16 13.07 -11.00 -2.01
CA ILE A 16 13.06 -11.30 -3.44
C ILE A 16 13.01 -9.93 -4.14
N ILE A 17 14.13 -9.56 -4.75
CA ILE A 17 14.28 -8.34 -5.55
C ILE A 17 13.28 -8.43 -6.71
N LEU A 18 12.16 -7.72 -6.60
CA LEU A 18 11.31 -7.40 -7.73
C LEU A 18 10.92 -5.93 -7.60
N LEU A 19 11.35 -5.10 -8.55
CA LEU A 19 11.02 -3.68 -8.60
C LEU A 19 9.52 -3.57 -8.93
N VAL A 20 8.69 -3.48 -7.90
CA VAL A 20 7.24 -3.47 -8.03
C VAL A 20 6.74 -2.05 -7.92
N VAL A 21 6.52 -1.42 -9.07
CA VAL A 21 5.46 -0.41 -9.17
C VAL A 21 4.16 -1.19 -9.01
N LEU A 22 3.45 -1.02 -7.89
CA LEU A 22 2.12 -1.63 -7.71
C LEU A 22 1.22 -1.10 -8.85
N PRO A 23 0.82 -1.92 -9.83
CA PRO A 23 -0.09 -1.45 -10.86
C PRO A 23 -1.42 -1.17 -10.15
N ALA A 24 -1.95 0.05 -10.23
CA ALA A 24 -3.22 0.42 -9.59
C ALA A 24 -4.39 -0.54 -9.97
N ALA A 25 -4.32 -1.15 -11.16
CA ALA A 25 -5.23 -2.20 -11.58
C ALA A 25 -5.25 -3.45 -10.66
N SER A 26 -4.09 -3.84 -10.09
CA SER A 26 -3.98 -4.99 -9.18
C SER A 26 -4.65 -4.77 -7.82
N VAL A 27 -4.68 -3.52 -7.34
CA VAL A 27 -5.34 -3.11 -6.08
C VAL A 27 -6.87 -3.15 -6.21
N SER A 28 -7.40 -2.95 -7.43
CA SER A 28 -8.86 -2.86 -7.64
C SER A 28 -9.61 -4.19 -7.48
N ALA A 29 -9.00 -5.32 -7.85
CA ALA A 29 -9.73 -6.59 -7.96
C ALA A 29 -10.23 -7.15 -6.61
N GLN A 30 -9.50 -6.88 -5.50
CA GLN A 30 -9.90 -7.36 -4.17
C GLN A 30 -10.90 -6.44 -3.48
N SER A 31 -10.93 -5.17 -3.90
CA SER A 31 -11.81 -4.12 -3.38
C SER A 31 -13.25 -4.27 -3.86
N GLU A 32 -13.44 -4.99 -4.97
CA GLU A 32 -14.76 -5.30 -5.55
C GLU A 32 -15.53 -6.39 -4.81
N LEU A 33 -14.90 -7.17 -3.94
CA LEU A 33 -15.53 -8.34 -3.31
C LEU A 33 -16.18 -7.99 -1.98
N ASP A 34 -17.31 -8.62 -1.64
CA ASP A 34 -17.95 -8.45 -0.32
C ASP A 34 -17.21 -9.20 0.80
N PHE A 35 -16.56 -10.33 0.48
CA PHE A 35 -15.64 -11.05 1.36
C PHE A 35 -14.65 -11.96 0.61
N GLN A 36 -13.64 -12.43 1.32
CA GLN A 36 -12.82 -13.59 0.95
C GLN A 36 -12.65 -14.55 2.13
N ILE A 37 -12.42 -15.84 1.84
CA ILE A 37 -11.94 -16.81 2.82
C ILE A 37 -10.51 -17.16 2.44
N ILE A 38 -9.58 -16.92 3.37
CA ILE A 38 -8.14 -17.02 3.17
C ILE A 38 -7.58 -18.05 4.15
N LYS A 39 -6.73 -18.94 3.65
CA LYS A 39 -5.91 -19.82 4.49
C LYS A 39 -4.63 -19.07 4.86
N VAL A 40 -4.33 -18.99 6.16
CA VAL A 40 -3.07 -18.42 6.68
C VAL A 40 -2.36 -19.51 7.48
N SER A 41 -1.14 -19.85 7.11
CA SER A 41 -0.29 -20.81 7.83
C SER A 41 1.00 -20.13 8.23
N LEU A 42 1.34 -20.20 9.51
CA LEU A 42 2.63 -19.75 10.02
C LEU A 42 3.36 -20.93 10.61
N ASP A 43 4.62 -21.10 10.24
CA ASP A 43 5.51 -22.18 10.65
C ASP A 43 6.83 -21.57 11.16
N GLY A 44 7.13 -21.77 12.43
CA GLY A 44 8.37 -21.34 13.07
C GLY A 44 9.19 -22.54 13.53
N SER A 45 10.51 -22.44 13.46
CA SER A 45 11.42 -23.40 14.07
C SER A 45 12.65 -22.73 14.69
N VAL A 46 13.17 -23.35 15.74
CA VAL A 46 14.38 -22.92 16.43
C VAL A 46 15.20 -24.14 16.81
N GLY A 47 16.42 -24.19 16.32
CA GLY A 47 17.43 -25.13 16.81
C GLY A 47 18.05 -24.64 18.13
N LEU A 48 18.41 -25.58 19.00
CA LEU A 48 19.09 -25.31 20.25
C LEU A 48 20.52 -25.85 20.20
N ASP A 49 21.48 -25.04 20.63
CA ASP A 49 22.91 -25.35 20.58
C ASP A 49 23.45 -25.64 21.98
N PHE A 50 23.68 -26.93 22.28
CA PHE A 50 24.24 -27.41 23.54
C PHE A 50 25.77 -27.42 23.47
N GLN A 51 26.39 -26.35 23.98
CA GLN A 51 27.81 -26.03 23.70
C GLN A 51 28.83 -26.96 24.40
N THR A 52 28.43 -27.62 25.50
CA THR A 52 29.28 -28.56 26.25
C THR A 52 28.49 -29.76 26.79
N PRO A 53 29.14 -30.87 27.19
CA PRO A 53 28.46 -32.02 27.80
C PRO A 53 27.73 -31.73 29.12
N GLN A 54 27.96 -30.56 29.75
CA GLN A 54 27.26 -30.10 30.95
C GLN A 54 26.15 -29.12 30.62
N SER A 55 25.87 -28.90 29.33
CA SER A 55 24.78 -28.03 28.90
C SER A 55 23.47 -28.68 29.27
N ARG A 56 22.53 -27.86 29.69
CA ARG A 56 21.21 -28.31 30.11
C ARG A 56 20.20 -27.22 29.85
N LEU A 57 19.08 -27.59 29.28
CA LEU A 57 17.90 -26.76 29.19
C LEU A 57 17.00 -27.07 30.39
N ASP A 58 16.45 -26.03 30.98
CA ASP A 58 15.44 -26.17 32.03
C ASP A 58 14.06 -25.78 31.51
N TYR A 59 14.03 -24.81 30.58
CA TYR A 59 12.82 -24.34 29.95
C TYR A 59 13.15 -23.54 28.70
N PHE A 60 12.32 -23.69 27.66
CA PHE A 60 12.29 -22.86 26.47
C PHE A 60 10.86 -22.41 26.17
N ALA A 61 10.70 -21.15 25.76
CA ALA A 61 9.45 -20.62 25.25
C ALA A 61 9.62 -19.83 23.96
N ALA A 62 8.65 -20.01 23.07
CA ALA A 62 8.40 -19.15 21.92
C ALA A 62 7.05 -18.44 22.10
N ASP A 63 7.08 -17.11 22.19
CA ASP A 63 5.93 -16.23 22.34
C ASP A 63 5.58 -15.62 20.98
N LEU A 64 4.66 -16.25 20.25
CA LEU A 64 4.21 -15.83 18.92
C LEU A 64 3.14 -14.74 19.02
N ARG A 65 3.39 -13.57 18.44
CA ARG A 65 2.54 -12.37 18.59
C ARG A 65 1.71 -12.02 17.37
N ILE A 66 2.02 -12.62 16.22
CA ILE A 66 1.29 -12.40 14.96
C ILE A 66 0.38 -13.58 14.65
N PHE A 67 -0.92 -13.39 14.77
CA PHE A 67 -1.94 -14.40 14.44
C PHE A 67 -3.29 -13.72 14.24
N PRO A 68 -4.14 -14.22 13.31
CA PRO A 68 -5.43 -13.59 13.06
C PRO A 68 -6.35 -13.73 14.28
N LYS A 69 -7.18 -12.71 14.51
CA LYS A 69 -8.11 -12.63 15.63
C LYS A 69 -9.47 -12.18 15.11
N ASP A 70 -10.56 -12.59 15.77
CA ASP A 70 -11.89 -12.07 15.42
C ASP A 70 -11.92 -10.54 15.56
N SER A 71 -12.47 -9.87 14.55
CA SER A 71 -12.58 -8.42 14.50
C SER A 71 -13.83 -8.00 13.75
N TYR A 72 -14.03 -6.69 13.57
CA TYR A 72 -15.15 -6.20 12.77
C TYR A 72 -15.04 -6.61 11.29
N ARG A 73 -13.85 -6.98 10.79
CA ARG A 73 -13.62 -7.43 9.40
C ARG A 73 -13.27 -8.91 9.29
N GLU A 74 -12.94 -9.58 10.38
CA GLU A 74 -12.37 -10.93 10.32
C GLU A 74 -13.16 -11.90 11.21
N ASP A 75 -13.64 -12.98 10.61
CA ASP A 75 -14.17 -14.13 11.36
C ASP A 75 -13.17 -15.30 11.25
N ILE A 76 -12.71 -15.82 12.37
CA ILE A 76 -11.84 -17.00 12.40
C ILE A 76 -12.69 -18.27 12.30
N LEU A 77 -12.69 -18.88 11.12
CA LEU A 77 -13.51 -20.07 10.83
C LEU A 77 -12.86 -21.36 11.35
N GLU A 78 -11.53 -21.41 11.35
CA GLU A 78 -10.74 -22.55 11.81
C GLU A 78 -9.39 -22.04 12.33
N PHE A 79 -8.89 -22.63 13.42
CA PHE A 79 -7.59 -22.28 14.00
C PHE A 79 -6.96 -23.50 14.67
N ASN A 80 -5.90 -24.04 14.06
CA ASN A 80 -5.20 -25.22 14.54
C ASN A 80 -3.76 -24.86 14.90
N LEU A 81 -3.34 -25.20 16.11
CA LEU A 81 -1.97 -24.97 16.57
C LEU A 81 -1.05 -26.11 16.12
N LYS A 82 0.18 -25.75 15.74
CA LYS A 82 1.26 -26.67 15.39
C LYS A 82 2.36 -26.52 16.43
N HIS A 83 2.86 -27.63 16.95
CA HIS A 83 4.04 -27.63 17.82
C HIS A 83 4.70 -29.01 17.85
N ARG A 84 6.02 -29.05 17.70
CA ARG A 84 6.81 -30.27 17.81
C ARG A 84 8.18 -29.99 18.46
N PRO A 85 8.61 -30.74 19.48
CA PRO A 85 7.84 -31.69 20.29
C PRO A 85 6.57 -31.07 20.90
N SER A 86 5.72 -31.87 21.53
CA SER A 86 4.49 -31.34 22.15
C SER A 86 4.83 -30.28 23.21
N ALA A 87 4.23 -29.10 23.06
CA ALA A 87 4.42 -27.96 23.95
C ALA A 87 3.21 -27.79 24.89
N SER A 88 3.42 -27.20 26.06
CA SER A 88 2.33 -26.58 26.80
C SER A 88 2.01 -25.21 26.18
N VAL A 89 0.77 -24.98 25.79
CA VAL A 89 0.38 -23.75 25.06
C VAL A 89 -0.56 -22.88 25.88
N ILE A 90 -0.24 -21.59 25.97
CA ILE A 90 -1.07 -20.56 26.60
C ILE A 90 -1.40 -19.50 25.55
N MET A 91 -2.70 -19.33 25.24
CA MET A 91 -3.17 -18.35 24.28
C MET A 91 -3.88 -17.20 25.00
N LYS A 92 -3.34 -15.98 24.86
CA LYS A 92 -3.91 -14.72 25.38
C LYS A 92 -3.79 -13.63 24.30
N ASN A 93 -3.00 -12.60 24.54
CA ASN A 93 -2.66 -11.57 23.54
C ASN A 93 -1.63 -12.08 22.52
N SER A 94 -0.93 -13.16 22.89
CA SER A 94 0.06 -13.93 22.14
C SER A 94 -0.16 -15.44 22.35
N ILE A 95 0.51 -16.27 21.56
CA ILE A 95 0.50 -17.73 21.68
C ILE A 95 1.87 -18.17 22.22
N GLU A 96 1.90 -18.54 23.49
CA GLU A 96 3.12 -18.94 24.19
C GLU A 96 3.25 -20.47 24.17
N TYR A 97 4.24 -20.98 23.43
CA TYR A 97 4.60 -22.40 23.39
C TYR A 97 5.74 -22.66 24.36
N ASN A 98 5.56 -23.65 25.24
CA ASN A 98 6.48 -23.93 26.36
C ASN A 98 6.98 -25.38 26.32
N TRP A 99 8.28 -25.57 26.48
CA TRP A 99 8.95 -26.86 26.61
C TRP A 99 9.84 -26.88 27.86
N ASP A 100 9.64 -27.87 28.72
CA ASP A 100 10.34 -28.00 30.03
C ASP A 100 11.46 -29.08 30.01
N ASP A 101 11.74 -29.66 28.85
CA ASP A 101 12.70 -30.77 28.67
C ASP A 101 13.84 -30.39 27.71
N ASP A 102 14.96 -31.11 27.80
CA ASP A 102 16.06 -31.02 26.84
C ASP A 102 15.55 -31.40 25.44
N VAL A 103 15.46 -30.41 24.55
CA VAL A 103 15.05 -30.56 23.15
C VAL A 103 16.13 -29.95 22.26
N ASP A 104 16.51 -30.66 21.19
CA ASP A 104 17.53 -30.18 20.24
C ASP A 104 16.98 -29.16 19.24
N GLU A 105 15.69 -29.28 18.93
CA GLU A 105 14.96 -28.40 18.02
C GLU A 105 13.50 -28.36 18.42
N VAL A 106 12.89 -27.18 18.25
CA VAL A 106 11.45 -26.97 18.44
C VAL A 106 10.85 -26.33 17.20
N SER A 107 9.63 -26.72 16.86
CA SER A 107 8.79 -26.05 15.89
C SER A 107 7.45 -25.67 16.51
N PHE A 108 6.87 -24.58 16.03
CA PHE A 108 5.62 -24.00 16.50
C PHE A 108 4.92 -23.26 15.37
N GLY A 109 3.64 -22.96 15.50
CA GLY A 109 2.92 -22.25 14.46
C GLY A 109 1.41 -22.50 14.48
N TYR A 110 0.73 -22.09 13.43
CA TYR A 110 -0.70 -22.34 13.29
C TYR A 110 -1.12 -22.50 11.82
N ASP A 111 -2.29 -23.12 11.62
CA ASP A 111 -3.08 -23.09 10.39
C ASP A 111 -4.43 -22.44 10.71
N ALA A 112 -4.78 -21.37 10.01
CA ALA A 112 -6.03 -20.65 10.18
C ALA A 112 -6.81 -20.55 8.87
N LYS A 113 -8.15 -20.55 8.97
CA LYS A 113 -9.04 -20.11 7.90
C LYS A 113 -9.76 -18.85 8.37
N VAL A 114 -9.52 -17.74 7.68
CA VAL A 114 -10.03 -16.43 8.04
C VAL A 114 -11.00 -15.97 6.98
N LYS A 115 -12.21 -15.58 7.37
CA LYS A 115 -13.12 -14.85 6.49
C LYS A 115 -12.90 -13.37 6.67
N VAL A 116 -12.45 -12.68 5.62
CA VAL A 116 -12.23 -11.23 5.60
C VAL A 116 -13.38 -10.56 4.86
N TRP A 117 -14.08 -9.66 5.53
CA TRP A 117 -15.20 -8.88 4.99
C TRP A 117 -14.73 -7.52 4.47
N ASN A 118 -15.36 -7.07 3.38
CA ASN A 118 -15.23 -5.70 2.90
C ASN A 118 -16.17 -4.77 3.66
N ARG A 119 -15.80 -4.41 4.88
CA ARG A 119 -16.56 -3.45 5.70
C ARG A 119 -15.94 -2.06 5.61
N ILE A 120 -16.68 -1.15 5.00
CA ILE A 120 -16.36 0.28 4.95
C ILE A 120 -17.09 0.99 6.09
N PHE A 121 -16.37 1.79 6.87
CA PHE A 121 -16.98 2.58 7.94
C PHE A 121 -17.84 3.69 7.34
N GLN A 122 -19.09 3.77 7.80
CA GLN A 122 -20.05 4.77 7.31
C GLN A 122 -19.96 6.02 8.21
N ILE A 123 -19.11 6.97 7.83
CA ILE A 123 -19.02 8.28 8.48
C ILE A 123 -19.85 9.30 7.69
N PRO A 124 -21.06 9.67 8.12
CA PRO A 124 -21.96 10.55 7.37
C PRO A 124 -21.64 12.05 7.50
N ALA A 125 -20.77 12.46 8.42
CA ALA A 125 -20.50 13.87 8.68
C ALA A 125 -19.05 14.08 9.12
N ASP A 126 -18.55 15.29 8.86
CA ASP A 126 -17.24 15.72 9.32
C ASP A 126 -17.11 15.62 10.85
N ILE A 127 -15.91 15.26 11.29
CA ILE A 127 -15.50 15.34 12.69
C ILE A 127 -14.60 16.57 12.78
N PRO A 128 -15.06 17.72 13.31
CA PRO A 128 -14.24 18.92 13.42
C PRO A 128 -13.01 18.63 14.27
N LEU A 129 -11.82 19.07 13.82
CA LEU A 129 -10.58 18.90 14.60
C LEU A 129 -10.70 19.52 16.00
N SER A 130 -11.41 20.65 16.11
CA SER A 130 -11.66 21.35 17.37
C SER A 130 -12.49 20.56 18.38
N SER A 131 -13.19 19.50 17.94
CA SER A 131 -14.04 18.65 18.77
C SER A 131 -13.35 17.39 19.28
N LEU A 132 -12.11 17.14 18.83
CA LEU A 132 -11.37 15.93 19.18
C LEU A 132 -11.02 15.93 20.67
N THR A 133 -11.29 14.80 21.31
CA THR A 133 -10.93 14.56 22.70
C THR A 133 -10.03 13.34 22.78
N LEU A 134 -8.95 13.45 23.55
CA LEU A 134 -8.01 12.35 23.77
C LEU A 134 -8.42 11.54 25.00
N ALA A 135 -9.04 10.38 24.77
CA ALA A 135 -9.36 9.43 25.83
C ALA A 135 -8.07 8.82 26.44
N LYS A 136 -8.13 8.43 27.72
CA LYS A 136 -6.94 7.97 28.47
C LYS A 136 -6.31 6.73 27.84
N GLU A 137 -7.13 5.81 27.37
CA GLU A 137 -6.75 4.60 26.66
C GLU A 137 -6.01 4.87 25.34
N HIS A 138 -6.19 6.05 24.75
CA HIS A 138 -5.57 6.44 23.48
C HIS A 138 -4.27 7.23 23.66
N ILE A 139 -3.91 7.63 24.88
CA ILE A 139 -2.70 8.42 25.15
C ILE A 139 -1.45 7.72 24.59
N LYS A 140 -1.33 6.40 24.71
CA LYS A 140 -0.18 5.66 24.19
C LYS A 140 -0.05 5.71 22.66
N TYR A 141 -1.14 5.97 21.94
CA TYR A 141 -1.19 5.99 20.47
C TYR A 141 -0.94 7.38 19.87
N VAL A 142 -0.63 8.38 20.71
CA VAL A 142 -0.19 9.73 20.29
C VAL A 142 1.23 10.05 20.74
N LYS A 143 1.92 9.11 21.40
CA LYS A 143 3.28 9.31 21.90
C LYS A 143 4.30 8.93 20.85
N GLU A 144 5.40 9.68 20.85
CA GLU A 144 6.60 9.32 20.11
C GLU A 144 7.15 7.98 20.61
N THR A 145 7.76 7.24 19.70
CA THR A 145 8.54 6.04 19.99
C THR A 145 9.88 6.13 19.28
N GLU A 146 10.68 5.06 19.32
CA GLU A 146 12.02 5.08 18.72
C GLU A 146 11.99 5.15 17.19
N LEU A 147 11.04 4.45 16.55
CA LEU A 147 10.85 4.44 15.09
C LEU A 147 9.84 5.49 14.62
N VAL A 148 8.93 5.90 15.50
CA VAL A 148 7.94 6.93 15.26
C VAL A 148 8.27 8.15 16.11
N ASP A 149 9.35 8.83 15.75
CA ASP A 149 9.75 10.09 16.36
C ASP A 149 8.93 11.25 15.82
N ILE A 150 8.72 12.28 16.63
CA ILE A 150 7.84 13.42 16.32
C ILE A 150 8.62 14.71 16.55
N ASP A 151 9.63 14.98 15.74
CA ASP A 151 10.46 16.17 15.85
C ASP A 151 9.74 17.45 15.37
N ASN A 152 10.45 18.57 15.36
CA ASN A 152 9.87 19.84 14.92
C ASN A 152 9.59 19.85 13.41
N GLU A 153 10.43 19.23 12.60
CA GLU A 153 10.27 19.22 11.14
C GLU A 153 9.04 18.42 10.73
N ILE A 154 8.82 17.26 11.36
CA ILE A 154 7.59 16.46 11.20
C ILE A 154 6.36 17.28 11.56
N ARG A 155 6.38 17.99 12.70
CA ARG A 155 5.23 18.83 13.13
C ARG A 155 4.97 19.95 12.13
N GLU A 156 6.01 20.70 11.76
CA GLU A 156 5.90 21.82 10.82
C GLU A 156 5.37 21.35 9.47
N LYS A 157 5.90 20.25 8.95
CA LYS A 157 5.43 19.66 7.69
C LYS A 157 3.99 19.15 7.81
N ALA A 158 3.61 18.51 8.91
CA ALA A 158 2.22 18.09 9.12
C ALA A 158 1.25 19.28 9.16
N PHE A 159 1.63 20.40 9.81
CA PHE A 159 0.83 21.63 9.82
C PHE A 159 0.72 22.26 8.42
N GLU A 160 1.82 22.30 7.66
CA GLU A 160 1.83 22.80 6.27
C GLU A 160 0.89 21.98 5.38
N ILE A 161 1.00 20.65 5.40
CA ILE A 161 0.17 19.75 4.58
C ILE A 161 -1.32 19.91 4.91
N THR A 162 -1.63 20.16 6.19
CA THR A 162 -3.00 20.21 6.70
C THR A 162 -3.56 21.64 6.76
N GLU A 163 -2.83 22.63 6.26
CA GLU A 163 -3.28 24.01 6.21
C GLU A 163 -4.61 24.14 5.45
N GLY A 164 -5.58 24.83 6.06
CA GLY A 164 -6.93 24.98 5.52
C GLY A 164 -7.87 23.80 5.79
N SER A 165 -7.39 22.67 6.29
CA SER A 165 -8.28 21.56 6.69
C SER A 165 -8.99 21.87 8.00
N SER A 166 -10.28 21.55 8.07
CA SER A 166 -11.11 21.77 9.27
C SER A 166 -11.62 20.48 9.91
N THR A 167 -11.42 19.34 9.26
CA THR A 167 -12.08 18.07 9.59
C THR A 167 -11.06 16.94 9.68
N LEU A 168 -11.27 16.00 10.60
CA LEU A 168 -10.36 14.89 10.83
C LEU A 168 -10.14 14.07 9.56
N TYR A 169 -11.20 13.82 8.78
CA TYR A 169 -11.09 12.98 7.59
C TYR A 169 -10.21 13.64 6.53
N GLU A 170 -10.43 14.93 6.26
CA GLU A 170 -9.62 15.68 5.31
C GLU A 170 -8.17 15.80 5.78
N THR A 171 -7.95 16.05 7.08
CA THR A 171 -6.60 16.11 7.68
C THR A 171 -5.84 14.80 7.49
N VAL A 172 -6.46 13.66 7.84
CA VAL A 172 -5.84 12.34 7.71
C VAL A 172 -5.61 11.99 6.24
N PHE A 173 -6.56 12.34 5.35
CA PHE A 173 -6.44 12.15 3.91
C PHE A 173 -5.27 12.94 3.30
N ARG A 174 -5.14 14.23 3.62
CA ARG A 174 -4.04 15.06 3.10
C ARG A 174 -2.68 14.52 3.53
N LEU A 175 -2.55 14.10 4.79
CA LEU A 175 -1.31 13.49 5.29
C LEU A 175 -1.00 12.15 4.61
N ALA A 176 -2.00 11.27 4.48
CA ALA A 176 -1.83 10.00 3.78
C ALA A 176 -1.40 10.21 2.33
N GLU A 177 -2.10 11.09 1.61
CA GLU A 177 -1.83 11.35 0.20
C GLU A 177 -0.49 12.04 -0.03
N TRP A 178 -0.10 12.97 0.84
CA TRP A 178 1.22 13.57 0.77
C TRP A 178 2.30 12.51 0.94
N VAL A 179 2.18 11.58 1.91
CA VAL A 179 3.16 10.51 2.08
C VAL A 179 3.20 9.61 0.85
N ARG A 180 2.05 9.16 0.33
CA ARG A 180 1.99 8.30 -0.87
C ARG A 180 2.64 8.93 -2.10
N THR A 181 2.48 10.24 -2.28
CA THR A 181 2.98 10.97 -3.47
C THR A 181 4.43 11.45 -3.31
N ASN A 182 4.92 11.63 -2.09
CA ASN A 182 6.25 12.18 -1.83
C ASN A 182 7.25 11.15 -1.28
N VAL A 183 6.82 9.92 -0.97
CA VAL A 183 7.70 8.85 -0.51
C VAL A 183 7.66 7.69 -1.50
N LYS A 184 8.78 7.46 -2.17
CA LYS A 184 8.92 6.38 -3.15
C LYS A 184 8.99 5.03 -2.46
N TYR A 185 8.14 4.10 -2.90
CA TYR A 185 8.27 2.70 -2.52
C TYR A 185 9.53 2.09 -3.15
N ASP A 186 10.48 1.63 -2.34
CA ASP A 186 11.74 1.07 -2.83
C ASP A 186 12.18 -0.15 -2.01
N LEU A 187 12.13 -1.33 -2.62
CA LEU A 187 12.55 -2.58 -1.97
C LEU A 187 14.06 -2.69 -1.78
N ASN A 188 14.86 -1.86 -2.46
CA ASN A 188 16.32 -1.85 -2.29
C ASN A 188 16.74 -1.27 -0.93
N THR A 189 15.79 -0.66 -0.20
CA THR A 189 16.02 -0.01 1.09
C THR A 189 15.87 -1.00 2.25
N LEU A 190 15.49 -2.25 1.95
CA LEU A 190 15.55 -3.38 2.87
C LEU A 190 17.02 -3.67 3.20
N THR A 191 17.60 -2.86 4.07
CA THR A 191 18.89 -3.18 4.68
C THR A 191 18.66 -4.26 5.73
N GLU A 192 19.56 -5.24 5.82
CA GLU A 192 19.44 -6.37 6.76
C GLU A 192 19.44 -5.96 8.24
N GLU A 193 19.65 -4.68 8.58
CA GLU A 193 19.99 -4.28 9.95
C GLU A 193 18.99 -3.37 10.70
N ALA A 194 18.11 -2.57 10.06
CA ALA A 194 17.05 -1.85 10.80
C ALA A 194 16.01 -1.13 9.91
N THR A 195 14.73 -1.19 10.33
CA THR A 195 13.67 -0.25 9.94
C THR A 195 14.06 1.18 10.29
N GLN A 196 13.78 2.14 9.40
CA GLN A 196 14.17 3.54 9.57
C GLN A 196 13.16 4.34 10.39
N LYS A 197 13.64 5.43 11.01
CA LYS A 197 12.80 6.37 11.77
C LYS A 197 11.98 7.25 10.85
N SER A 198 10.87 7.78 11.36
CA SER A 198 9.98 8.67 10.61
C SER A 198 10.68 9.95 10.12
N SER A 199 11.54 10.56 10.94
CA SER A 199 12.36 11.72 10.55
C SER A 199 13.28 11.42 9.37
N TRP A 200 13.91 10.24 9.38
CA TRP A 200 14.76 9.80 8.28
C TRP A 200 13.98 9.61 6.98
N VAL A 201 12.77 9.03 7.05
CA VAL A 201 11.90 8.85 5.88
C VAL A 201 11.44 10.21 5.34
N LEU A 202 11.15 11.16 6.23
CA LEU A 202 10.81 12.53 5.86
C LEU A 202 11.95 13.21 5.08
N GLU A 203 13.21 13.00 5.50
CA GLU A 203 14.38 13.56 4.83
C GLU A 203 14.68 12.84 3.49
N ASN A 204 14.61 11.51 3.48
CA ASN A 204 15.12 10.69 2.37
C ASN A 204 14.07 10.39 1.28
N LYS A 205 12.77 10.47 1.60
CA LYS A 205 11.66 10.30 0.64
C LYS A 205 11.58 8.93 -0.04
N TYR A 206 12.04 7.87 0.63
CA TYR A 206 11.86 6.50 0.16
C TYR A 206 11.80 5.49 1.31
N GLY A 207 11.26 4.31 1.04
CA GLY A 207 11.21 3.19 1.99
C GLY A 207 10.24 2.09 1.55
N VAL A 208 9.97 1.12 2.43
CA VAL A 208 8.94 0.09 2.20
C VAL A 208 7.68 0.39 3.04
N CYS A 209 6.77 -0.57 3.13
CA CYS A 209 5.50 -0.40 3.86
C CYS A 209 5.70 0.03 5.31
N ASP A 210 6.78 -0.41 5.98
CA ASP A 210 7.09 -0.01 7.34
C ASP A 210 7.46 1.47 7.46
N GLU A 211 8.40 1.96 6.64
CA GLU A 211 8.81 3.37 6.62
C GLU A 211 7.66 4.32 6.25
N ILE A 212 6.87 3.96 5.23
CA ILE A 212 5.71 4.71 4.78
C ILE A 212 4.68 4.80 5.91
N THR A 213 4.38 3.68 6.56
CA THR A 213 3.44 3.64 7.69
C THR A 213 3.99 4.43 8.87
N ASN A 214 5.28 4.31 9.20
CA ASN A 214 5.90 5.05 10.30
C ASN A 214 5.78 6.57 10.11
N LEU A 215 6.11 7.10 8.93
CA LEU A 215 6.00 8.54 8.66
C LEU A 215 4.54 9.02 8.77
N PHE A 216 3.59 8.27 8.20
CA PHE A 216 2.17 8.60 8.30
C PHE A 216 1.68 8.59 9.76
N VAL A 217 2.06 7.56 10.54
CA VAL A 217 1.76 7.48 11.97
C VAL A 217 2.36 8.68 12.70
N SER A 218 3.61 9.05 12.40
CA SER A 218 4.28 10.17 13.04
C SER A 218 3.58 11.50 12.78
N PHE A 219 3.21 11.79 11.54
CA PHE A 219 2.43 12.99 11.22
C PHE A 219 1.14 13.08 12.02
N LEU A 220 0.38 11.99 12.13
CA LEU A 220 -0.86 11.97 12.89
C LEU A 220 -0.63 12.19 14.39
N ARG A 221 0.39 11.55 14.96
CA ARG A 221 0.74 11.73 16.38
C ARG A 221 1.20 13.15 16.68
N SER A 222 1.89 13.78 15.73
CA SER A 222 2.31 15.19 15.80
C SER A 222 1.13 16.16 15.98
N LEU A 223 -0.05 15.78 15.46
CA LEU A 223 -1.31 16.50 15.58
C LEU A 223 -2.22 15.97 16.71
N ASN A 224 -1.70 15.11 17.61
CA ASN A 224 -2.45 14.43 18.67
C ASN A 224 -3.63 13.55 18.17
N ILE A 225 -3.56 13.04 16.94
CA ILE A 225 -4.55 12.12 16.40
C ILE A 225 -4.12 10.69 16.76
N PRO A 226 -4.93 9.90 17.51
CA PRO A 226 -4.53 8.55 17.91
C PRO A 226 -4.47 7.61 16.72
N VAL A 227 -3.33 6.94 16.59
CA VAL A 227 -3.05 6.00 15.49
C VAL A 227 -2.26 4.80 16.00
N ARG A 228 -2.68 3.61 15.60
CA ARG A 228 -2.02 2.34 15.92
C ARG A 228 -1.42 1.72 14.67
N TYR A 229 -0.30 1.03 14.86
CA TYR A 229 0.43 0.35 13.80
C TYR A 229 -0.12 -1.06 13.64
N ILE A 230 -0.32 -1.50 12.41
CA ILE A 230 -0.88 -2.82 12.10
C ILE A 230 0.14 -3.62 11.31
N VAL A 231 0.31 -4.88 11.72
CA VAL A 231 1.10 -5.87 10.98
C VAL A 231 0.15 -6.96 10.52
N GLY A 232 0.26 -7.31 9.26
CA GLY A 232 -0.57 -8.34 8.64
C GLY A 232 0.03 -8.87 7.36
N ILE A 233 -0.84 -9.31 6.47
CA ILE A 233 -0.53 -9.69 5.10
C ILE A 233 -1.50 -9.00 4.15
N ALA A 234 -1.02 -8.66 2.98
CA ALA A 234 -1.82 -8.08 1.90
C ALA A 234 -1.62 -8.85 0.61
N TYR A 235 -2.68 -8.91 -0.20
CA TYR A 235 -2.63 -9.45 -1.54
C TYR A 235 -2.22 -8.38 -2.55
N SER A 236 -1.29 -8.69 -3.45
CA SER A 236 -0.97 -7.87 -4.62
C SER A 236 -0.52 -8.74 -5.78
N ASP A 237 -1.07 -8.53 -6.98
CA ASP A 237 -0.66 -9.27 -8.18
C ASP A 237 0.80 -9.00 -8.58
N ALA A 238 1.41 -7.95 -8.04
CA ALA A 238 2.80 -7.63 -8.31
C ALA A 238 3.78 -8.37 -7.38
N VAL A 239 3.28 -9.06 -6.36
CA VAL A 239 4.07 -9.95 -5.50
C VAL A 239 4.02 -11.37 -6.07
N PRO A 240 5.16 -12.09 -6.19
CA PRO A 240 5.17 -13.52 -6.52
C PRO A 240 4.27 -14.30 -5.56
N ASP A 241 3.42 -15.19 -6.08
CA ASP A 241 2.38 -15.93 -5.34
C ASP A 241 1.27 -15.07 -4.70
N GLY A 242 1.31 -13.75 -4.92
CA GLY A 242 0.24 -12.80 -4.63
C GLY A 242 0.17 -12.32 -3.19
N TRP A 243 0.96 -12.84 -2.25
CA TRP A 243 0.85 -12.52 -0.81
C TRP A 243 2.19 -12.09 -0.22
N ALA A 244 2.20 -10.97 0.49
CA ALA A 244 3.35 -10.52 1.28
C ALA A 244 2.91 -10.05 2.67
N PRO A 245 3.79 -10.14 3.69
CA PRO A 245 3.63 -9.34 4.89
C PRO A 245 3.53 -7.87 4.54
N HIS A 246 2.70 -7.19 5.30
CA HIS A 246 2.39 -5.80 5.03
C HIS A 246 2.09 -5.07 6.32
N ALA A 247 2.39 -3.77 6.31
CA ALA A 247 2.11 -2.87 7.39
C ALA A 247 1.23 -1.71 6.93
N TRP A 248 0.30 -1.32 7.79
CA TRP A 248 -0.57 -0.16 7.58
C TRP A 248 -0.97 0.44 8.94
N ALA A 249 -1.77 1.51 8.92
CA ALA A 249 -2.22 2.18 10.13
C ALA A 249 -3.73 2.01 10.35
N GLU A 250 -4.15 2.02 11.60
CA GLU A 250 -5.54 2.28 11.97
C GLU A 250 -5.61 3.58 12.77
N VAL A 251 -6.45 4.51 12.32
CA VAL A 251 -6.62 5.84 12.89
C VAL A 251 -7.93 5.87 13.68
N TYR A 252 -7.90 6.43 14.89
CA TYR A 252 -9.09 6.50 15.73
C TYR A 252 -9.98 7.68 15.32
N PHE A 253 -11.17 7.37 14.82
CA PHE A 253 -12.21 8.35 14.54
C PHE A 253 -13.21 8.36 15.70
N GLN A 254 -13.28 9.50 16.41
CA GLN A 254 -14.13 9.65 17.59
C GLN A 254 -15.60 9.31 17.27
N GLY A 255 -16.15 8.34 17.99
CA GLY A 255 -17.52 7.83 17.78
C GLY A 255 -17.65 6.68 16.78
N TYR A 256 -16.60 6.36 16.01
CA TYR A 256 -16.61 5.30 14.99
C TYR A 256 -15.61 4.17 15.28
N GLY A 257 -14.50 4.49 15.95
CA GLY A 257 -13.48 3.51 16.33
C GLY A 257 -12.22 3.59 15.47
N TRP A 258 -11.51 2.47 15.36
CA TRP A 258 -10.26 2.35 14.61
C TRP A 258 -10.56 2.06 13.15
N ILE A 259 -10.22 3.00 12.27
CA ILE A 259 -10.48 2.94 10.84
C ILE A 259 -9.17 2.68 10.11
N PRO A 260 -9.10 1.75 9.14
CA PRO A 260 -7.85 1.41 8.48
C PRO A 260 -7.46 2.43 7.40
N TRP A 261 -6.16 2.66 7.29
CA TRP A 261 -5.52 3.56 6.34
C TRP A 261 -4.23 2.90 5.85
N ASP A 262 -4.25 2.45 4.60
CA ASP A 262 -3.09 1.92 3.92
C ASP A 262 -2.57 2.95 2.92
N VAL A 263 -1.46 3.58 3.30
CA VAL A 263 -0.80 4.61 2.48
C VAL A 263 -0.11 4.01 1.27
N THR A 264 0.43 2.79 1.40
CA THR A 264 1.12 2.11 0.32
C THR A 264 0.14 1.76 -0.81
N PHE A 265 -1.07 1.32 -0.47
CA PHE A 265 -2.08 0.90 -1.44
C PHE A 265 -3.07 2.03 -1.80
N GLY A 266 -2.96 3.20 -1.16
CA GLY A 266 -3.88 4.32 -1.31
C GLY A 266 -5.31 4.01 -0.88
N GLN A 267 -5.48 3.14 0.11
CA GLN A 267 -6.79 2.75 0.65
C GLN A 267 -7.05 3.53 1.95
N TYR A 268 -7.91 4.54 1.87
CA TYR A 268 -8.02 5.59 2.90
C TYR A 268 -9.38 5.56 3.60
N GLY A 269 -9.41 5.01 4.81
CA GLY A 269 -10.65 4.84 5.57
C GLY A 269 -11.35 3.49 5.32
N TRP A 270 -10.73 2.65 4.49
CA TRP A 270 -11.12 1.29 4.18
C TRP A 270 -9.86 0.53 3.74
N VAL A 271 -9.89 -0.80 3.83
CA VAL A 271 -8.93 -1.68 3.14
C VAL A 271 -9.68 -2.86 2.55
N ASP A 272 -9.14 -3.47 1.50
CA ASP A 272 -9.81 -4.51 0.74
C ASP A 272 -9.79 -5.90 1.41
N THR A 273 -10.51 -6.86 0.81
CA THR A 273 -10.62 -8.24 1.32
C THR A 273 -9.32 -9.04 1.24
N GLY A 274 -8.29 -8.53 0.57
CA GLY A 274 -6.94 -9.06 0.52
C GLY A 274 -6.08 -8.70 1.72
N HIS A 275 -6.58 -7.93 2.69
CA HIS A 275 -5.84 -7.57 3.91
C HIS A 275 -6.26 -8.43 5.11
N VAL A 276 -5.33 -9.24 5.63
CA VAL A 276 -5.51 -10.00 6.89
C VAL A 276 -4.61 -9.40 7.97
N LYS A 277 -5.22 -8.90 9.04
CA LYS A 277 -4.57 -8.37 10.22
C LYS A 277 -4.09 -9.50 11.13
N LEU A 278 -2.84 -9.41 11.56
CA LEU A 278 -2.21 -10.41 12.44
C LEU A 278 -1.80 -9.82 13.79
N SER A 279 -1.54 -8.51 13.87
CA SER A 279 -1.20 -7.83 15.11
C SER A 279 -1.53 -6.34 15.05
N GLU A 280 -1.62 -5.72 16.22
CA GLU A 280 -1.69 -4.27 16.40
C GLU A 280 -0.72 -3.85 17.51
N SER A 281 -0.03 -2.74 17.29
CA SER A 281 1.04 -2.24 18.16
C SER A 281 1.07 -0.71 18.18
N VAL A 282 2.00 -0.16 18.97
CA VAL A 282 2.31 1.27 18.95
C VAL A 282 3.29 1.64 17.83
N ASP A 283 4.10 0.70 17.34
CA ASP A 283 5.01 0.90 16.21
C ASP A 283 5.49 -0.45 15.65
N ALA A 284 6.36 -0.39 14.63
CA ALA A 284 6.96 -1.56 13.98
C ALA A 284 7.94 -2.36 14.87
N LYS A 285 8.28 -1.89 16.08
CA LYS A 285 9.32 -2.53 16.92
C LYS A 285 8.81 -3.76 17.69
N ASP A 286 7.49 -3.95 17.73
CA ASP A 286 6.91 -5.11 18.38
C ASP A 286 7.29 -6.40 17.63
N PRO A 287 7.97 -7.37 18.29
CA PRO A 287 8.50 -8.54 17.60
C PRO A 287 7.38 -9.50 17.22
N SER A 288 7.55 -10.17 16.08
CA SER A 288 6.68 -11.26 15.63
C SER A 288 6.77 -12.47 16.57
N VAL A 289 7.98 -12.79 17.03
CA VAL A 289 8.22 -13.85 18.02
C VAL A 289 9.21 -13.38 19.08
N GLU A 290 8.94 -13.68 20.34
CA GLU A 290 9.89 -13.48 21.44
C GLU A 290 10.29 -14.84 22.03
N TYR A 291 11.59 -15.11 22.09
CA TYR A 291 12.14 -16.34 22.67
C TYR A 291 12.64 -16.08 24.09
N THR A 292 12.24 -16.93 25.04
CA THR A 292 12.73 -16.89 26.43
C THR A 292 13.18 -18.27 26.83
N TRP A 293 14.38 -18.39 27.41
CA TRP A 293 14.87 -19.69 27.87
C TRP A 293 15.71 -19.61 29.13
N ARG A 294 15.72 -20.70 29.88
CA ARG A 294 16.55 -20.87 31.07
C ARG A 294 17.44 -22.08 30.86
N ALA A 295 18.75 -21.86 30.81
CA ALA A 295 19.69 -22.91 30.46
C ALA A 295 21.07 -22.73 31.10
N VAL A 296 21.87 -23.79 31.05
CA VAL A 296 23.33 -23.77 31.25
C VAL A 296 23.97 -24.00 29.89
N LYS A 297 24.66 -22.98 29.35
CA LYS A 297 25.41 -23.05 28.08
C LYS A 297 24.62 -23.60 26.87
N VAL A 298 23.33 -23.23 26.78
CA VAL A 298 22.51 -23.47 25.59
C VAL A 298 22.25 -22.14 24.89
N GLY A 299 22.58 -22.09 23.60
CA GLY A 299 22.26 -20.96 22.71
C GLY A 299 21.15 -21.32 21.71
N LEU A 300 20.73 -20.33 20.93
CA LEU A 300 19.85 -20.55 19.77
C LEU A 300 20.69 -20.69 18.51
N LYS A 301 20.27 -21.59 17.61
CA LYS A 301 20.78 -21.73 16.24
C LYS A 301 19.58 -21.84 15.29
N GLU A 302 19.76 -21.50 14.02
CA GLU A 302 18.78 -21.81 12.96
C GLU A 302 17.33 -21.39 13.31
N LYS A 303 17.09 -20.09 13.37
CA LYS A 303 15.75 -19.52 13.60
C LYS A 303 15.06 -19.34 12.25
N ASN A 304 13.95 -20.02 12.04
CA ASN A 304 13.13 -19.87 10.85
C ASN A 304 11.72 -19.43 11.22
N LEU A 305 11.13 -18.60 10.36
CA LEU A 305 9.73 -18.24 10.42
C LEU A 305 9.24 -18.14 8.98
N GLU A 306 8.16 -18.84 8.64
CA GLU A 306 7.60 -18.90 7.30
C GLU A 306 6.11 -18.63 7.38
N LEU A 307 5.62 -17.78 6.48
CA LEU A 307 4.21 -17.41 6.40
C LEU A 307 3.69 -17.74 5.01
N ASN A 308 2.72 -18.64 4.96
CA ASN A 308 2.12 -19.17 3.74
C ASN A 308 0.64 -18.79 3.68
N THR A 309 0.21 -18.20 2.57
CA THR A 309 -1.17 -17.71 2.42
C THR A 309 -1.77 -18.12 1.08
N SER A 310 -3.07 -18.44 1.07
CA SER A 310 -3.81 -18.73 -0.17
C SER A 310 -5.28 -18.39 -0.05
N ILE A 311 -5.91 -18.06 -1.18
CA ILE A 311 -7.35 -17.79 -1.25
C ILE A 311 -8.10 -19.12 -1.36
N ILE A 312 -9.04 -19.38 -0.44
CA ILE A 312 -9.93 -20.54 -0.49
C ILE A 312 -11.20 -20.21 -1.28
N LYS A 313 -11.79 -19.04 -1.02
CA LYS A 313 -13.06 -18.63 -1.62
C LYS A 313 -13.13 -17.12 -1.78
N LYS A 314 -13.69 -16.67 -2.90
CA LYS A 314 -14.08 -15.28 -3.14
C LYS A 314 -15.59 -15.14 -3.01
N GLY A 315 -16.03 -14.00 -2.47
CA GLY A 315 -17.42 -13.61 -2.37
C GLY A 315 -17.96 -13.06 -3.69
N GLU A 316 -19.07 -12.32 -3.60
CA GLU A 316 -19.70 -11.67 -4.74
C GLU A 316 -19.17 -10.25 -4.93
N LYS A 317 -19.37 -9.70 -6.13
CA LYS A 317 -19.04 -8.29 -6.38
C LYS A 317 -20.00 -7.37 -5.62
N ILE A 318 -19.47 -6.35 -4.96
CA ILE A 318 -20.26 -5.30 -4.33
C ILE A 318 -20.91 -4.41 -5.39
N PHE A 319 -22.01 -3.73 -5.03
CA PHE A 319 -22.58 -2.69 -5.87
C PHE A 319 -21.60 -1.51 -6.00
N PRO A 320 -21.59 -0.80 -7.15
CA PRO A 320 -20.77 0.38 -7.33
C PRO A 320 -20.93 1.37 -6.19
N LEU A 321 -19.82 1.71 -5.54
CA LEU A 321 -19.79 2.72 -4.49
C LEU A 321 -19.57 4.12 -5.05
N ILE A 322 -18.89 4.18 -6.20
CA ILE A 322 -18.49 5.38 -6.91
C ILE A 322 -18.95 5.24 -8.36
N ASP A 323 -19.33 6.37 -8.96
CA ASP A 323 -19.53 6.49 -10.39
C ASP A 323 -18.43 7.39 -10.96
N ILE A 324 -17.90 7.02 -12.14
CA ILE A 324 -16.88 7.81 -12.83
C ILE A 324 -17.26 8.03 -14.28
N LYS A 325 -16.93 9.22 -14.78
CA LYS A 325 -17.06 9.60 -16.19
C LYS A 325 -15.76 10.21 -16.66
N ALA A 326 -15.29 9.82 -17.84
CA ALA A 326 -14.10 10.37 -18.47
C ALA A 326 -14.48 11.06 -19.77
N ASP A 327 -13.97 12.26 -19.97
CA ASP A 327 -14.19 13.10 -21.15
C ASP A 327 -12.84 13.57 -21.68
N VAL A 328 -12.52 13.21 -22.93
CA VAL A 328 -11.36 13.77 -23.63
C VAL A 328 -11.82 15.05 -24.31
N LEU A 329 -11.42 16.21 -23.78
CA LEU A 329 -11.99 17.50 -24.23
C LEU A 329 -11.60 17.88 -25.67
N LEU A 330 -10.58 17.19 -26.23
CA LEU A 330 -10.12 17.33 -27.61
C LEU A 330 -10.00 15.93 -28.23
N ASP A 331 -11.05 15.50 -28.91
CA ASP A 331 -11.21 14.14 -29.46
C ASP A 331 -10.57 13.97 -30.86
N GLU A 332 -10.11 15.07 -31.49
CA GLU A 332 -9.42 15.06 -32.78
C GLU A 332 -8.16 15.95 -32.75
N VAL A 333 -6.96 15.33 -32.79
CA VAL A 333 -5.69 16.06 -32.61
C VAL A 333 -4.56 15.60 -33.52
N LYS A 334 -3.59 16.48 -33.76
CA LYS A 334 -2.34 16.11 -34.46
C LYS A 334 -1.39 15.35 -33.52
N GLY A 335 -0.53 14.49 -34.07
CA GLY A 335 0.62 13.94 -33.35
C GLY A 335 1.49 15.04 -32.72
N GLY A 336 2.12 14.74 -31.58
CA GLY A 336 2.88 15.71 -30.78
C GLY A 336 2.03 16.63 -29.89
N SER A 337 0.70 16.55 -29.95
CA SER A 337 -0.19 17.41 -29.16
C SER A 337 -0.29 16.97 -27.69
N PHE A 338 -0.79 17.88 -26.87
CA PHE A 338 -1.20 17.63 -25.50
C PHE A 338 -2.72 17.81 -25.37
N ILE A 339 -3.38 16.93 -24.62
CA ILE A 339 -4.84 16.96 -24.47
C ILE A 339 -5.24 16.85 -22.99
N PRO A 340 -6.21 17.65 -22.53
CA PRO A 340 -6.75 17.48 -21.19
C PRO A 340 -7.78 16.34 -21.17
N LEU A 341 -7.59 15.41 -20.23
CA LEU A 341 -8.55 14.39 -19.83
C LEU A 341 -9.26 14.86 -18.57
N GLU A 342 -10.56 15.12 -18.63
CA GLU A 342 -11.38 15.41 -17.45
C GLU A 342 -12.03 14.13 -16.95
N VAL A 343 -12.00 13.91 -15.64
CA VAL A 343 -12.69 12.80 -14.98
C VAL A 343 -13.58 13.36 -13.88
N THR A 344 -14.89 13.08 -14.00
CA THR A 344 -15.86 13.34 -12.94
C THR A 344 -15.99 12.10 -12.07
N VAL A 345 -15.85 12.27 -10.75
CA VAL A 345 -15.88 11.20 -9.75
C VAL A 345 -16.99 11.52 -8.75
N ARG A 346 -17.95 10.61 -8.61
CA ARG A 346 -19.15 10.82 -7.81
C ARG A 346 -19.32 9.74 -6.75
N ASN A 347 -19.48 10.16 -5.51
CA ASN A 347 -19.80 9.27 -4.40
C ASN A 347 -21.29 8.90 -4.43
N LEU A 348 -21.60 7.60 -4.57
CA LEU A 348 -22.98 7.10 -4.55
C LEU A 348 -23.48 6.81 -3.12
N GLN A 349 -22.69 7.13 -2.10
CA GLN A 349 -22.98 6.82 -0.70
C GLN A 349 -23.31 8.07 0.12
N GLY A 350 -23.98 7.84 1.25
CA GLY A 350 -24.33 8.88 2.23
C GLY A 350 -23.24 9.13 3.30
N TYR A 351 -22.00 8.73 3.02
CA TYR A 351 -20.86 8.81 3.94
C TYR A 351 -19.58 9.11 3.17
N TYR A 352 -18.54 9.57 3.88
CA TYR A 352 -17.22 9.85 3.29
C TYR A 352 -16.63 8.59 2.66
N LEU A 353 -16.13 8.73 1.44
CA LEU A 353 -15.48 7.66 0.72
C LEU A 353 -14.25 8.22 0.01
N SER A 354 -13.19 7.44 -0.02
CA SER A 354 -12.00 7.73 -0.79
C SER A 354 -11.82 6.70 -1.90
N THR A 355 -11.17 7.09 -2.98
CA THR A 355 -10.72 6.16 -4.02
C THR A 355 -9.44 6.67 -4.65
N LEU A 356 -8.60 5.76 -5.13
CA LEU A 356 -7.65 6.08 -6.17
C LEU A 356 -8.37 6.04 -7.52
N VAL A 357 -8.17 7.08 -8.33
CA VAL A 357 -8.54 7.08 -9.74
C VAL A 357 -7.27 7.02 -10.55
N PHE A 358 -7.24 6.18 -11.58
CA PHE A 358 -6.05 5.91 -12.35
C PHE A 358 -6.34 5.78 -13.83
N VAL A 359 -5.40 6.25 -14.66
CA VAL A 359 -5.47 6.09 -16.11
C VAL A 359 -4.99 4.68 -16.46
N LYS A 360 -5.92 3.85 -16.95
CA LYS A 360 -5.70 2.45 -17.36
C LYS A 360 -5.01 2.37 -18.72
N SER A 361 -5.40 3.23 -19.66
CA SER A 361 -4.83 3.28 -21.01
C SER A 361 -4.96 4.69 -21.57
N ALA A 362 -3.90 5.16 -22.22
CA ALA A 362 -3.82 6.46 -22.91
C ALA A 362 -2.65 6.42 -23.91
N PRO A 363 -2.61 7.31 -24.91
CA PRO A 363 -1.45 7.43 -25.81
C PRO A 363 -0.14 7.83 -25.10
N GLY A 364 -0.28 8.55 -23.98
CA GLY A 364 0.80 9.02 -23.11
C GLY A 364 0.20 9.89 -22.01
N ILE A 365 0.93 10.08 -20.91
CA ILE A 365 0.48 10.86 -19.74
C ILE A 365 1.63 11.67 -19.18
N LEU A 366 1.36 12.89 -18.72
CA LEU A 366 2.33 13.72 -18.02
C LEU A 366 2.17 13.53 -16.51
N GLY A 367 3.26 13.14 -15.85
CA GLY A 367 3.28 12.90 -14.41
C GLY A 367 2.56 11.61 -14.01
N ASP A 368 2.16 11.56 -12.74
CA ASP A 368 1.52 10.37 -12.16
C ASP A 368 0.20 10.02 -12.84
N ASN A 369 0.04 8.74 -13.14
CA ASN A 369 -1.20 8.20 -13.70
C ASN A 369 -2.27 7.91 -12.64
N THR A 370 -2.04 8.26 -11.37
CA THR A 370 -2.97 8.03 -10.25
C THR A 370 -3.24 9.30 -9.46
N LYS A 371 -4.47 9.46 -8.97
CA LYS A 371 -4.88 10.54 -8.06
C LYS A 371 -5.82 10.00 -7.01
N ALA A 372 -5.56 10.24 -5.73
CA ALA A 372 -6.55 9.97 -4.69
C ALA A 372 -7.61 11.06 -4.66
N VAL A 373 -8.87 10.66 -4.45
CA VAL A 373 -10.00 11.56 -4.33
C VAL A 373 -10.76 11.23 -3.06
N LEU A 374 -10.85 12.20 -2.15
CA LEU A 374 -11.77 12.16 -1.01
C LEU A 374 -13.10 12.78 -1.43
N LEU A 375 -14.20 12.07 -1.21
CA LEU A 375 -15.55 12.51 -1.50
C LEU A 375 -16.39 12.46 -0.23
N GLY A 376 -16.99 13.59 0.14
CA GLY A 376 -18.04 13.65 1.15
C GLY A 376 -19.32 12.93 0.70
N PRO A 377 -20.32 12.84 1.59
CA PRO A 377 -21.62 12.23 1.29
C PRO A 377 -22.24 12.79 0.02
N ARG A 378 -22.51 11.94 -0.97
CA ARG A 378 -23.12 12.30 -2.27
C ARG A 378 -22.35 13.38 -3.06
N GLU A 379 -21.10 13.65 -2.69
CA GLU A 379 -20.27 14.65 -3.35
C GLU A 379 -19.85 14.18 -4.75
N GLU A 380 -19.64 15.14 -5.63
CA GLU A 380 -19.04 14.97 -6.94
C GLU A 380 -17.84 15.91 -7.07
N LYS A 381 -16.72 15.39 -7.58
CA LYS A 381 -15.50 16.16 -7.85
C LYS A 381 -15.04 15.93 -9.28
N LYS A 382 -14.37 16.94 -9.82
CA LYS A 382 -13.65 16.83 -11.09
C LYS A 382 -12.15 16.81 -10.83
N ILE A 383 -11.47 15.91 -11.51
CA ILE A 383 -10.01 15.85 -11.59
C ILE A 383 -9.61 15.81 -13.06
N SER A 384 -8.37 16.17 -13.36
CA SER A 384 -7.89 16.15 -14.74
C SER A 384 -6.47 15.61 -14.86
N TRP A 385 -6.13 15.09 -16.03
CA TRP A 385 -4.75 14.81 -16.44
C TRP A 385 -4.46 15.53 -17.76
N ILE A 386 -3.18 15.71 -18.05
CA ILE A 386 -2.72 16.10 -19.39
C ILE A 386 -2.11 14.85 -20.02
N LEU A 387 -2.68 14.42 -21.14
CA LEU A 387 -2.17 13.32 -21.93
C LEU A 387 -1.22 13.86 -23.00
N SER A 388 -0.16 13.11 -23.28
CA SER A 388 0.76 13.37 -24.39
C SER A 388 0.41 12.46 -25.58
N VAL A 389 0.41 13.04 -26.77
CA VAL A 389 0.20 12.29 -28.01
C VAL A 389 1.54 12.16 -28.73
N PRO A 390 2.04 10.95 -28.99
CA PRO A 390 3.31 10.78 -29.67
C PRO A 390 3.23 11.28 -31.13
N GLU A 391 4.39 11.59 -31.70
CA GLU A 391 4.51 11.84 -33.15
C GLU A 391 4.23 10.53 -33.90
N LEU A 392 3.31 10.59 -34.87
CA LEU A 392 2.86 9.44 -35.66
C LEU A 392 3.00 9.71 -37.15
N ASN A 393 2.92 8.67 -37.98
CA ASN A 393 3.03 8.83 -39.43
C ASN A 393 1.78 9.54 -39.99
N GLY A 394 1.98 10.69 -40.65
CA GLY A 394 0.93 11.53 -41.22
C GLY A 394 0.06 10.90 -42.31
N ASP A 395 0.45 9.78 -42.90
CA ASP A 395 -0.33 9.08 -43.92
C ASP A 395 -1.60 8.40 -43.36
N PHE A 396 -1.71 8.27 -42.04
CA PHE A 396 -2.76 7.52 -41.36
C PHE A 396 -3.53 8.39 -40.37
N THR A 397 -4.80 8.03 -40.16
CA THR A 397 -5.55 8.45 -38.98
C THR A 397 -5.52 7.27 -37.98
N TYR A 398 -5.13 7.55 -36.75
CA TYR A 398 -5.08 6.59 -35.67
C TYR A 398 -6.25 6.82 -34.73
N LYS A 399 -6.74 5.73 -34.14
CA LYS A 399 -7.72 5.78 -33.07
C LYS A 399 -7.10 5.19 -31.81
N SER A 400 -7.06 5.97 -30.74
CA SER A 400 -6.54 5.58 -29.43
C SER A 400 -7.69 5.53 -28.42
N LYS A 401 -7.65 4.54 -27.53
CA LYS A 401 -8.60 4.44 -26.42
C LYS A 401 -8.01 5.14 -25.21
N VAL A 402 -8.81 5.97 -24.54
CA VAL A 402 -8.47 6.54 -23.24
C VAL A 402 -9.40 5.89 -22.22
N GLU A 403 -8.85 5.19 -21.24
CA GLU A 403 -9.64 4.53 -20.20
C GLU A 403 -9.09 4.88 -18.82
N VAL A 404 -9.99 5.15 -17.89
CA VAL A 404 -9.70 5.38 -16.48
C VAL A 404 -10.44 4.34 -15.64
N GLY A 405 -9.89 4.02 -14.48
CA GLY A 405 -10.53 3.17 -13.49
C GLY A 405 -10.43 3.74 -12.09
N GLU A 406 -11.15 3.14 -11.16
CA GLU A 406 -11.10 3.48 -9.76
C GLU A 406 -10.99 2.23 -8.86
N SER A 407 -10.74 2.44 -7.57
CA SER A 407 -10.39 1.37 -6.62
C SER A 407 -11.47 0.30 -6.46
N PHE A 408 -12.74 0.61 -6.64
CA PHE A 408 -13.88 -0.32 -6.53
C PHE A 408 -14.32 -0.92 -7.86
N GLY A 409 -13.46 -0.87 -8.88
CA GLY A 409 -13.60 -1.65 -10.11
C GLY A 409 -14.33 -0.97 -11.27
N ASN A 410 -14.93 0.21 -11.06
CA ASN A 410 -15.56 0.94 -12.16
C ASN A 410 -14.51 1.44 -13.15
N SER A 411 -14.89 1.52 -14.42
CA SER A 411 -14.11 2.19 -15.46
C SER A 411 -15.00 3.06 -16.34
N ALA A 412 -14.38 4.11 -16.86
CA ALA A 412 -14.95 4.95 -17.90
C ALA A 412 -13.87 5.22 -18.94
N GLY A 413 -14.28 5.55 -20.15
CA GLY A 413 -13.33 5.85 -21.20
C GLY A 413 -13.97 6.58 -22.36
N ASP A 414 -13.10 7.11 -23.19
CA ASP A 414 -13.43 7.87 -24.38
C ASP A 414 -12.44 7.49 -25.50
N GLU A 415 -12.68 8.02 -26.69
CA GLU A 415 -11.86 7.73 -27.87
C GLU A 415 -11.20 9.00 -28.40
N LEU A 416 -9.96 8.85 -28.86
CA LEU A 416 -9.17 9.93 -29.44
C LEU A 416 -8.76 9.59 -30.86
N LEU A 417 -9.04 10.49 -31.80
CA LEU A 417 -8.55 10.42 -33.17
C LEU A 417 -7.29 11.27 -33.33
N ILE A 418 -6.26 10.66 -33.92
CA ILE A 418 -4.94 11.29 -34.12
C ILE A 418 -4.58 11.28 -35.60
N GLY A 419 -4.13 12.41 -36.14
CA GLY A 419 -3.68 12.47 -37.54
C GLY A 419 -3.29 13.87 -37.98
N ASP A 420 -2.45 13.96 -39.02
CA ASP A 420 -1.88 15.22 -39.52
C ASP A 420 -2.90 16.22 -40.08
N LYS A 421 -4.12 15.75 -40.36
CA LYS A 421 -5.25 16.59 -40.79
C LYS A 421 -5.86 17.42 -39.66
N PHE A 422 -5.63 17.03 -38.41
CA PHE A 422 -6.22 17.68 -37.24
C PHE A 422 -5.33 18.80 -36.70
N SER A 423 -5.86 19.59 -35.77
CA SER A 423 -5.14 20.71 -35.15
C SER A 423 -4.10 20.23 -34.14
N PHE A 424 -2.97 20.94 -34.09
CA PHE A 424 -1.97 20.77 -33.05
C PHE A 424 -2.33 21.59 -31.82
N TYR A 425 -2.16 21.01 -30.63
CA TYR A 425 -2.40 21.67 -29.35
C TYR A 425 -1.15 21.60 -28.48
N SER A 426 -0.65 22.76 -28.06
CA SER A 426 0.51 22.84 -27.18
C SER A 426 0.14 22.45 -25.74
N LYS A 427 1.15 22.18 -24.91
CA LYS A 427 0.94 21.94 -23.47
C LYS A 427 0.20 23.10 -22.79
N GLY A 428 0.54 24.34 -23.13
CA GLY A 428 -0.14 25.53 -22.60
C GLY A 428 -1.60 25.64 -23.05
N ASP A 429 -1.95 25.17 -24.25
CA ASP A 429 -3.35 25.13 -24.70
C ASP A 429 -4.16 24.11 -23.86
N ALA A 430 -3.58 22.93 -23.64
CA ALA A 430 -4.20 21.89 -22.80
C ALA A 430 -4.37 22.34 -21.34
N GLU A 431 -3.36 22.99 -20.77
CA GLU A 431 -3.41 23.57 -19.42
C GLU A 431 -4.51 24.62 -19.30
N ASN A 432 -4.61 25.55 -20.25
CA ASN A 432 -5.65 26.59 -20.24
C ASN A 432 -7.07 26.02 -20.36
N LEU A 433 -7.25 24.96 -21.13
CA LEU A 433 -8.51 24.25 -21.26
C LEU A 433 -8.88 23.50 -19.97
N SER A 434 -7.89 23.03 -19.21
CA SER A 434 -8.09 22.42 -17.89
C SER A 434 -8.29 23.47 -16.77
N ASP A 435 -7.70 24.66 -16.89
CA ASP A 435 -7.62 25.69 -15.83
C ASP A 435 -8.95 26.42 -15.56
N GLY A 436 -9.99 26.19 -16.37
CA GLY A 436 -11.37 26.59 -16.05
C GLY A 436 -11.94 25.94 -14.76
N PHE A 437 -11.18 25.04 -14.12
CA PHE A 437 -11.68 24.10 -13.10
C PHE A 437 -10.76 23.86 -11.88
N LYS A 438 -9.83 24.75 -11.51
CA LYS A 438 -8.92 24.50 -10.34
C LYS A 438 -9.67 24.19 -9.03
N PRO A 439 -9.49 23.00 -8.41
CA PRO A 439 -9.50 22.86 -6.96
C PRO A 439 -8.14 23.32 -6.41
N GLU A 440 -8.11 23.79 -5.16
CA GLU A 440 -6.93 24.34 -4.48
C GLU A 440 -5.70 23.41 -4.60
N SER A 441 -4.57 23.98 -5.04
CA SER A 441 -3.31 23.29 -5.28
C SER A 441 -2.59 22.94 -3.98
N ILE A 442 -2.22 21.68 -3.80
CA ILE A 442 -1.06 21.29 -2.99
C ILE A 442 0.17 21.47 -3.90
N SER A 443 1.15 22.25 -3.44
CA SER A 443 2.38 22.54 -4.18
C SER A 443 3.25 21.30 -4.33
N THR A 444 3.51 20.88 -5.57
CA THR A 444 4.60 19.98 -5.91
C THR A 444 5.76 20.83 -6.45
N GLU A 445 6.67 21.27 -5.58
CA GLU A 445 8.02 21.66 -5.99
C GLU A 445 8.91 20.42 -5.81
N ASP A 446 9.13 19.68 -6.89
CA ASP A 446 10.44 19.30 -7.40
C ASP A 446 10.27 18.30 -8.55
N GLY A 447 10.93 18.60 -9.67
CA GLY A 447 10.80 17.87 -10.92
C GLY A 447 11.47 16.51 -10.87
N ILE A 448 10.66 15.46 -11.05
CA ILE A 448 11.09 14.17 -11.59
C ILE A 448 10.14 13.89 -12.77
N GLU A 449 10.64 14.10 -13.99
CA GLU A 449 9.96 13.64 -15.21
C GLU A 449 10.22 12.13 -15.36
N ASP A 450 9.39 11.30 -14.72
CA ASP A 450 9.35 9.87 -15.02
C ASP A 450 8.30 9.62 -16.12
N GLU A 451 8.75 9.24 -17.32
CA GLU A 451 7.88 8.70 -18.38
C GLU A 451 7.47 7.27 -17.98
N PHE A 452 6.21 7.07 -17.61
CA PHE A 452 5.66 5.73 -17.37
C PHE A 452 5.34 5.02 -18.69
N GLU A 453 5.78 3.76 -18.83
CA GLU A 453 5.41 2.90 -19.97
C GLU A 453 3.92 2.49 -19.86
N THR A 454 3.06 3.04 -20.71
CA THR A 454 1.69 2.53 -20.93
C THR A 454 1.64 1.68 -22.20
N GLU A 455 0.87 0.58 -22.17
CA GLU A 455 0.56 -0.18 -23.40
C GLU A 455 -0.27 0.70 -24.34
N VAL A 456 0.33 1.06 -25.47
CA VAL A 456 -0.33 1.92 -26.46
C VAL A 456 -0.92 1.06 -27.57
N SER A 457 -2.24 0.92 -27.57
CA SER A 457 -3.01 0.28 -28.63
C SER A 457 -3.60 1.32 -29.58
N TYR A 458 -3.25 1.24 -30.87
CA TYR A 458 -3.87 2.04 -31.91
C TYR A 458 -4.59 1.17 -32.94
N VAL A 459 -5.75 1.63 -33.40
CA VAL A 459 -6.36 1.16 -34.65
C VAL A 459 -5.95 2.12 -35.77
N VAL A 460 -5.33 1.57 -36.82
CA VAL A 460 -4.82 2.36 -37.95
C VAL A 460 -5.84 2.36 -39.10
N VAL A 461 -6.22 3.55 -39.57
CA VAL A 461 -7.07 3.73 -40.75
C VAL A 461 -6.30 4.52 -41.82
N LYS A 462 -6.12 3.93 -43.00
CA LYS A 462 -5.42 4.58 -44.12
C LYS A 462 -6.32 5.62 -44.77
N ASN A 463 -5.81 6.84 -44.93
CA ASN A 463 -6.53 7.88 -45.65
C ASN A 463 -6.56 7.53 -47.16
N GLY A 464 -7.75 7.23 -47.71
CA GLY A 464 -7.99 7.26 -49.15
C GLY A 464 -8.05 5.92 -49.93
N ASN A 465 -8.67 4.85 -49.41
CA ASN A 465 -9.18 3.75 -50.26
C ASN A 465 -10.27 2.93 -49.54
N GLU A 466 -11.35 2.57 -50.24
CA GLU A 466 -12.56 1.87 -49.74
C GLU A 466 -12.36 0.43 -49.24
N ASN A 467 -11.14 0.02 -48.85
CA ASN A 467 -10.88 -1.28 -48.23
C ASN A 467 -10.33 -1.08 -46.82
N ASN A 468 -11.22 -1.18 -45.83
CA ASN A 468 -10.89 -1.16 -44.41
C ASN A 468 -10.04 -2.39 -44.04
N GLU A 469 -8.71 -2.28 -44.04
CA GLU A 469 -7.85 -3.21 -43.30
C GLU A 469 -7.65 -2.69 -41.88
N ILE A 470 -8.27 -3.36 -40.90
CA ILE A 470 -8.01 -3.13 -39.47
C ILE A 470 -6.68 -3.81 -39.15
N LYS A 471 -5.66 -3.02 -38.81
CA LYS A 471 -4.40 -3.54 -38.23
C LYS A 471 -4.23 -2.99 -36.84
N GLU A 472 -4.32 -3.88 -35.86
CA GLU A 472 -3.96 -3.61 -34.47
C GLU A 472 -2.43 -3.61 -34.38
N LYS A 473 -1.84 -2.53 -33.89
CA LYS A 473 -0.39 -2.43 -33.64
C LYS A 473 -0.17 -2.02 -32.18
N SER A 474 0.50 -2.90 -31.43
CA SER A 474 1.19 -2.54 -30.18
C SER A 474 2.58 -2.03 -30.53
N ILE A 475 2.94 -0.84 -30.06
CA ILE A 475 4.29 -0.27 -30.23
C ILE A 475 4.99 -0.36 -28.87
N PHE A 476 5.86 -1.36 -28.70
CA PHE A 476 6.84 -1.38 -27.61
C PHE A 476 8.05 -0.53 -28.01
N LYS A 477 8.40 0.48 -27.21
CA LYS A 477 9.63 1.26 -27.42
C LYS A 477 10.57 1.10 -26.20
N ARG A 478 11.39 0.05 -26.23
CA ARG A 478 12.55 -0.09 -25.32
C ARG A 478 13.54 1.05 -25.57
N ILE A 479 13.77 1.92 -24.60
CA ILE A 479 15.00 2.71 -24.51
C ILE A 479 15.84 2.14 -23.37
N LEU A 480 16.81 1.30 -23.76
CA LEU A 480 17.83 0.73 -22.90
C LEU A 480 19.08 1.62 -23.02
N ILE A 481 19.25 2.57 -22.10
CA ILE A 481 20.51 3.30 -21.93
C ILE A 481 20.71 3.53 -20.43
N PHE A 482 21.27 2.57 -19.70
CA PHE A 482 22.07 2.81 -18.48
C PHE A 482 22.73 1.51 -17.96
N PHE A 483 23.56 0.86 -18.78
CA PHE A 483 24.52 -0.15 -18.29
C PHE A 483 25.73 -0.19 -19.24
N ASP A 484 26.69 0.72 -19.04
CA ASP A 484 28.02 0.56 -19.64
C ASP A 484 29.16 1.30 -18.91
N ASN A 485 29.00 1.68 -17.63
CA ASN A 485 30.05 2.44 -16.91
C ASN A 485 30.38 1.98 -15.48
N LEU A 486 30.09 0.73 -15.10
CA LEU A 486 30.37 0.25 -13.72
C LEU A 486 31.21 -1.03 -13.62
N PHE A 487 31.95 -1.39 -14.68
CA PHE A 487 33.00 -2.41 -14.60
C PHE A 487 34.33 -1.86 -15.13
N SER A 488 35.01 -1.04 -14.33
CA SER A 488 36.44 -0.73 -14.57
C SER A 488 37.18 -0.05 -13.40
N TYR A 489 36.99 -0.48 -12.15
CA TYR A 489 37.98 -0.29 -11.07
C TYR A 489 37.69 -1.39 -10.03
N GLY A 490 38.52 -2.38 -9.69
CA GLY A 490 39.97 -2.49 -9.73
C GLY A 490 40.46 -2.59 -8.28
N ILE A 491 40.93 -3.78 -7.86
CA ILE A 491 41.88 -4.15 -6.78
C ILE A 491 41.73 -5.70 -6.65
N GLY A 492 42.73 -6.58 -6.80
CA GLY A 492 44.18 -6.39 -6.83
C GLY A 492 44.82 -6.72 -5.48
N ARG A 493 45.00 -8.02 -5.22
CA ARG A 493 45.65 -8.70 -4.08
C ARG A 493 44.83 -8.96 -2.82
#